data_AF-A0A9X3FWV2-F1
#
_entry.id   AF-A0A9X3FWV2-F1
#
_cell.length_a   1.000
_cell.length_b   1.000
_cell.length_c   1.000
_cell.angle_alpha   90.00
_cell.angle_beta   90.00
_cell.angle_gamma   90.00
#
_symmetry.space_group_name_H-M   'P 1'
#
loop_
_entity.id
_entity.type
_entity.pdbx_description
1 polymer ?
#
loop_
_entity_poly.entity_id
_entity_poly.type
_entity_poly.pdbx_seq_one_letter_code
_entity_poly.pdbx_strand_id
1 'polypeptide(L)'
;MIDPHGPSLRGDQPTDPDGPDAPAPGRRPVSRRSFLLAGGAVLAGGAAVVAGLSRSGQPEVPPVATPPPETPAPSELVPGSLDAVLAEAGRTAGRRLLGSPWRAWFGETSEPWSAIYVTWLLRENGVQRTADPVTLYAELQRDGRVGSDPEPGALVFYSRGEVNRPHHVGLVTSVTRGVPQTVEGDHPFSLPYPERFVRRYARPWEEQALLSYGYPAYA
;
A
#
# COMPACT_ATOMS: atom_id res chain seq x y z
N MET A 1 -25.16 -45.66 -45.96
CA MET A 1 -26.13 -44.63 -46.36
C MET A 1 -25.41 -43.29 -46.25
N ILE A 2 -25.01 -42.76 -47.39
CA ILE A 2 -24.51 -41.41 -47.61
C ILE A 2 -25.50 -40.80 -48.59
N ASP A 3 -26.01 -39.61 -48.33
CA ASP A 3 -26.19 -38.63 -49.41
C ASP A 3 -25.99 -37.20 -48.86
N PRO A 4 -25.24 -36.33 -49.57
CA PRO A 4 -24.87 -34.96 -49.21
C PRO A 4 -25.83 -33.96 -49.87
N HIS A 5 -25.60 -32.66 -49.66
CA HIS A 5 -25.85 -31.53 -50.60
C HIS A 5 -26.07 -30.22 -49.81
N GLY A 6 -25.05 -29.35 -49.81
CA GLY A 6 -25.27 -27.89 -49.85
C GLY A 6 -25.72 -27.46 -51.26
N PRO A 7 -26.04 -26.17 -51.52
CA PRO A 7 -25.02 -25.11 -51.47
C PRO A 7 -25.46 -23.67 -51.07
N SER A 8 -24.51 -22.94 -50.48
CA SER A 8 -24.00 -21.59 -50.81
C SER A 8 -24.83 -20.56 -51.60
N LEU A 9 -25.04 -19.36 -51.02
CA LEU A 9 -25.02 -17.98 -51.62
C LEU A 9 -24.76 -16.99 -50.46
N ARG A 10 -23.61 -16.33 -50.26
CA ARG A 10 -23.00 -15.15 -50.93
C ARG A 10 -23.93 -13.93 -51.09
N GLY A 11 -23.50 -12.79 -50.54
CA GLY A 11 -24.08 -11.44 -50.73
C GLY A 11 -24.06 -10.66 -49.41
N ASP A 12 -22.95 -10.04 -49.02
CA ASP A 12 -22.49 -8.68 -49.39
C ASP A 12 -22.92 -7.61 -48.37
N GLN A 13 -21.96 -6.71 -48.19
CA GLN A 13 -21.72 -5.74 -47.11
C GLN A 13 -22.60 -4.45 -47.26
N PRO A 14 -22.34 -3.39 -46.46
CA PRO A 14 -23.37 -2.55 -45.84
C PRO A 14 -23.81 -1.36 -46.70
N THR A 15 -24.98 -0.79 -46.39
CA THR A 15 -25.37 0.54 -46.86
C THR A 15 -25.91 1.35 -45.69
N ASP A 16 -25.09 2.28 -45.19
CA ASP A 16 -25.56 3.46 -44.48
C ASP A 16 -24.86 4.67 -45.12
N PRO A 17 -25.62 5.63 -45.69
CA PRO A 17 -25.15 6.98 -45.87
C PRO A 17 -25.96 7.97 -45.02
N ASP A 18 -25.22 8.80 -44.31
CA ASP A 18 -25.53 10.19 -43.94
C ASP A 18 -26.82 10.50 -43.14
N GLY A 19 -26.61 10.79 -41.86
CA GLY A 19 -27.48 11.64 -41.03
C GLY A 19 -26.64 12.62 -40.19
N PRO A 20 -26.87 13.95 -40.26
CA PRO A 20 -26.05 14.96 -39.60
C PRO A 20 -26.54 15.36 -38.20
N ASP A 21 -25.62 15.92 -37.42
CA ASP A 21 -25.80 16.81 -36.26
C ASP A 21 -26.62 16.34 -35.04
N ALA A 22 -25.89 15.92 -34.01
CA ALA A 22 -26.31 16.08 -32.61
C ALA A 22 -25.13 16.64 -31.78
N PRO A 23 -25.21 17.89 -31.26
CA PRO A 23 -24.17 18.43 -30.39
C PRO A 23 -24.28 17.82 -28.97
N ALA A 24 -23.22 17.14 -28.52
CA ALA A 24 -23.12 16.66 -27.15
C ALA A 24 -22.97 17.84 -26.15
N PRO A 25 -23.69 17.83 -25.02
CA PRO A 25 -23.61 18.91 -24.04
C PRO A 25 -22.42 18.72 -23.09
N GLY A 26 -21.74 19.83 -22.79
CA GLY A 26 -21.09 20.03 -21.49
C GLY A 26 -19.63 19.58 -21.37
N ARG A 27 -18.69 20.45 -21.79
CA ARG A 27 -17.35 20.49 -21.19
C ARG A 27 -17.13 21.86 -20.55
N ARG A 28 -17.33 21.94 -19.23
CA ARG A 28 -16.80 23.04 -18.42
C ARG A 28 -15.32 22.77 -18.14
N PRO A 29 -14.40 23.69 -18.47
CA PRO A 29 -12.99 23.52 -18.13
C PRO A 29 -12.79 23.69 -16.61
N VAL A 30 -12.19 22.69 -15.98
CA VAL A 30 -11.81 22.74 -14.56
C VAL A 30 -10.61 23.67 -14.42
N SER A 31 -10.83 24.74 -13.64
CA SER A 31 -9.87 25.78 -13.30
C SER A 31 -8.65 25.22 -12.57
N ARG A 32 -7.45 25.54 -13.10
CA ARG A 32 -6.16 25.31 -12.44
C ARG A 32 -5.98 26.39 -11.38
N ARG A 33 -6.23 26.06 -10.11
CA ARG A 33 -5.79 26.89 -8.99
C ARG A 33 -4.47 26.36 -8.45
N SER A 34 -3.40 27.08 -8.80
CA SER A 34 -2.10 27.05 -8.16
C SER A 34 -2.25 27.43 -6.69
N PHE A 35 -1.78 26.58 -5.78
CA PHE A 35 -1.45 26.96 -4.42
C PHE A 35 0.07 27.01 -4.31
N LEU A 36 0.61 28.23 -4.23
CA LEU A 36 1.98 28.49 -3.81
C LEU A 36 1.96 29.61 -2.77
N LEU A 37 2.81 29.40 -1.75
CA LEU A 37 3.42 30.38 -0.86
C LEU A 37 2.51 30.97 0.24
N ALA A 38 2.67 30.43 1.45
CA ALA A 38 3.00 31.22 2.64
C ALA A 38 3.34 30.29 3.82
N GLY A 39 4.54 30.45 4.37
CA GLY A 39 5.04 29.72 5.53
C GLY A 39 6.56 29.67 5.39
N GLY A 40 7.32 30.64 5.87
CA GLY A 40 7.21 31.27 7.18
C GLY A 40 8.51 30.93 7.89
N ALA A 41 9.53 31.77 7.67
CA ALA A 41 10.87 31.63 8.25
C ALA A 41 10.87 32.16 9.69
N VAL A 42 11.35 31.37 10.65
CA VAL A 42 11.77 31.78 12.01
C VAL A 42 12.59 30.62 12.59
N LEU A 43 13.78 30.70 13.20
CA LEU A 43 14.85 31.68 13.39
C LEU A 43 16.07 30.82 13.77
N ALA A 44 17.19 30.99 13.08
CA ALA A 44 18.48 30.45 13.52
C ALA A 44 19.40 31.62 13.86
N GLY A 45 20.02 31.57 15.04
CA GLY A 45 21.23 32.30 15.36
C GLY A 45 21.03 33.73 15.86
N GLY A 46 21.40 33.97 17.12
CA GLY A 46 21.48 35.31 17.67
C GLY A 46 21.89 35.30 19.13
N ALA A 47 23.14 34.92 19.41
CA ALA A 47 23.77 35.24 20.69
C ALA A 47 23.98 36.76 20.76
N ALA A 48 23.39 37.42 21.76
CA ALA A 48 23.74 38.78 22.15
C ALA A 48 23.74 38.85 23.68
N VAL A 49 24.95 38.93 24.23
CA VAL A 49 25.23 39.23 25.62
C VAL A 49 24.99 40.73 25.83
N VAL A 50 24.17 41.09 26.82
CA VAL A 50 24.24 42.42 27.44
C VAL A 50 24.22 42.24 28.96
N ALA A 51 25.30 42.68 29.58
CA ALA A 51 25.52 42.70 31.01
C ALA A 51 25.04 44.02 31.64
N GLY A 52 24.71 43.96 32.94
CA GLY A 52 24.49 45.09 33.85
C GLY A 52 23.00 45.28 34.21
N LEU A 53 22.57 45.34 35.48
CA LEU A 53 23.19 45.89 36.69
C LEU A 53 22.65 45.21 37.96
N SER A 54 23.52 45.16 38.97
CA SER A 54 23.40 44.55 40.30
C SER A 54 22.27 45.08 41.20
N ARG A 55 21.71 44.23 42.08
CA ARG A 55 21.63 44.49 43.54
C ARG A 55 21.27 43.23 44.37
N SER A 56 21.97 43.11 45.51
CA SER A 56 21.65 42.37 46.75
C SER A 56 21.59 40.84 46.75
N GLY A 57 22.75 40.22 47.05
CA GLY A 57 22.95 39.48 48.31
C GLY A 57 22.16 38.20 48.57
N GLN A 58 22.58 37.08 47.99
CA GLN A 58 22.64 35.76 48.63
C GLN A 58 23.73 34.92 47.94
N PRO A 59 24.48 34.05 48.65
CA PRO A 59 25.27 33.02 47.98
C PRO A 59 24.32 31.95 47.44
N GLU A 60 23.89 32.12 46.19
CA GLU A 60 23.13 31.10 45.47
C GLU A 60 24.10 29.98 45.07
N VAL A 61 23.92 28.81 45.69
CA VAL A 61 24.57 27.57 45.26
C VAL A 61 24.08 27.31 43.84
N PRO A 62 24.95 27.16 42.83
CA PRO A 62 24.49 26.89 41.47
C PRO A 62 23.65 25.60 41.48
N PRO A 63 22.47 25.59 40.86
CA PRO A 63 21.71 24.35 40.74
C PRO A 63 22.58 23.36 39.99
N VAL A 64 22.83 22.20 40.61
CA VAL A 64 23.41 21.04 39.93
C VAL A 64 22.48 20.73 38.77
N ALA A 65 22.91 21.08 37.56
CA ALA A 65 22.15 20.80 36.36
C ALA A 65 22.04 19.29 36.22
N THR A 66 20.85 18.75 36.47
CA THR A 66 20.52 17.38 36.11
C THR A 66 20.78 17.23 34.62
N PRO A 67 21.57 16.23 34.18
CA PRO A 67 21.75 16.00 32.76
C PRO A 67 20.36 15.79 32.12
N PRO A 68 20.12 16.34 30.91
CA PRO A 68 18.87 16.10 30.22
C PRO A 68 18.66 14.59 30.05
N PRO A 69 17.41 14.09 30.09
CA PRO A 69 17.15 12.68 29.86
C PRO A 69 17.76 12.28 28.51
N GLU A 70 18.66 11.30 28.55
CA GLU A 70 19.25 10.74 27.35
C GLU A 70 18.11 10.29 26.44
N THR A 71 18.06 10.84 25.22
CA THR A 71 17.13 10.34 24.22
C THR A 71 17.54 8.90 23.93
N PRO A 72 16.69 7.90 24.19
CA PRO A 72 17.06 6.51 23.94
C PRO A 72 17.49 6.40 22.48
N ALA A 73 18.65 5.76 22.25
CA ALA A 73 19.14 5.49 20.92
C ALA A 73 18.02 4.78 20.11
N PRO A 74 17.89 5.05 18.81
CA PRO A 74 16.91 4.34 17.98
C PRO A 74 17.15 2.85 18.13
N SER A 75 16.21 2.12 18.73
CA SER A 75 16.27 0.66 18.78
C SER A 75 16.36 0.15 17.34
N GLU A 76 17.41 -0.58 17.04
CA GLU A 76 17.57 -1.23 15.74
C GLU A 76 16.39 -2.19 15.54
N LEU A 77 15.69 -2.08 14.41
CA LEU A 77 14.54 -2.93 14.10
C LEU A 77 15.01 -4.37 13.88
N VAL A 78 14.54 -5.29 14.72
CA VAL A 78 14.87 -6.72 14.61
C VAL A 78 14.28 -7.26 13.30
N PRO A 79 15.07 -7.85 12.39
CA PRO A 79 14.54 -8.47 11.18
C PRO A 79 13.44 -9.50 11.51
N GLY A 80 12.32 -9.44 10.78
CA GLY A 80 11.16 -10.31 11.03
C GLY A 80 10.25 -9.88 12.19
N SER A 81 10.61 -8.86 12.97
CA SER A 81 9.65 -8.27 13.93
C SER A 81 8.51 -7.56 13.19
N LEU A 82 7.35 -7.44 13.86
CA LEU A 82 6.20 -6.71 13.31
C LEU A 82 6.57 -5.27 12.95
N ASP A 83 7.29 -4.57 13.83
CA ASP A 83 7.71 -3.18 13.59
C ASP A 83 8.64 -3.06 12.37
N ALA A 84 9.55 -4.02 12.16
CA ALA A 84 10.40 -4.04 10.99
C ALA A 84 9.60 -4.19 9.69
N VAL A 85 8.61 -5.08 9.69
CA VAL A 85 7.73 -5.35 8.53
C VAL A 85 6.85 -4.12 8.23
N LEU A 86 6.24 -3.52 9.26
CA LEU A 86 5.42 -2.32 9.12
C LEU A 86 6.24 -1.12 8.63
N ALA A 87 7.47 -0.95 9.14
CA ALA A 87 8.37 0.10 8.71
C ALA A 87 8.82 -0.09 7.25
N GLU A 88 9.12 -1.33 6.83
CA GLU A 88 9.46 -1.65 5.44
C GLU A 88 8.29 -1.37 4.50
N ALA A 89 7.08 -1.83 4.84
CA ALA A 89 5.87 -1.53 4.07
C ALA A 89 5.65 -0.01 3.94
N GLY A 90 5.98 0.74 5.00
CA GLY A 90 5.94 2.20 4.98
C GLY A 90 6.93 2.82 3.98
N ARG A 91 8.17 2.32 3.93
CA ARG A 91 9.26 2.80 3.05
C ARG A 91 9.07 2.44 1.58
N THR A 92 8.36 1.36 1.29
CA THR A 92 8.17 0.85 -0.07
C THR A 92 6.92 1.40 -0.74
N ALA A 93 6.01 2.04 0.01
CA ALA A 93 4.87 2.76 -0.56
C ALA A 93 5.30 3.75 -1.66
N GLY A 94 4.63 3.69 -2.80
CA GLY A 94 4.93 4.47 -4.01
C GLY A 94 5.91 3.79 -4.97
N ARG A 95 6.58 2.71 -4.58
CA ARG A 95 7.52 2.00 -5.47
C ARG A 95 6.79 1.11 -6.47
N ARG A 96 7.27 1.11 -7.71
CA ARG A 96 6.83 0.21 -8.78
C ARG A 96 7.48 -1.17 -8.64
N LEU A 97 6.94 -2.15 -9.36
CA LEU A 97 7.60 -3.47 -9.50
C LEU A 97 8.96 -3.33 -10.19
N LEU A 98 9.07 -2.53 -11.24
CA LEU A 98 10.35 -2.31 -11.91
C LEU A 98 11.33 -1.57 -10.98
N GLY A 99 12.51 -2.17 -10.76
CA GLY A 99 13.54 -1.61 -9.88
C GLY A 99 13.32 -1.88 -8.39
N SER A 100 12.30 -2.66 -8.01
CA SER A 100 12.11 -3.09 -6.63
C SER A 100 12.92 -4.34 -6.29
N PRO A 101 13.25 -4.56 -5.00
CA PRO A 101 13.90 -5.79 -4.57
C PRO A 101 13.02 -7.04 -4.76
N TRP A 102 11.69 -6.92 -4.65
CA TRP A 102 10.75 -8.03 -4.88
C TRP A 102 10.56 -8.38 -6.36
N ARG A 103 11.10 -7.59 -7.30
CA ARG A 103 11.06 -7.94 -8.73
C ARG A 103 11.77 -9.25 -9.04
N ALA A 104 12.88 -9.53 -8.35
CA ALA A 104 13.60 -10.79 -8.52
C ALA A 104 12.72 -12.00 -8.17
N TRP A 105 11.62 -11.77 -7.45
CA TRP A 105 10.72 -12.81 -6.99
C TRP A 105 9.54 -13.05 -7.94
N PHE A 106 9.36 -12.15 -8.89
CA PHE A 106 8.20 -12.08 -9.76
C PHE A 106 8.26 -13.06 -10.95
N GLY A 107 9.44 -13.55 -11.35
CA GLY A 107 9.58 -14.48 -12.48
C GLY A 107 9.20 -13.85 -13.83
N GLU A 108 8.80 -14.68 -14.81
CA GLU A 108 8.42 -14.26 -16.18
C GLU A 108 6.90 -14.17 -16.41
N THR A 109 6.07 -14.49 -15.42
CA THR A 109 4.61 -14.57 -15.61
C THR A 109 3.94 -13.20 -15.54
N SER A 110 2.72 -13.08 -16.09
CA SER A 110 1.90 -11.87 -16.07
C SER A 110 0.97 -11.77 -14.85
N GLU A 111 1.22 -12.54 -13.79
CA GLU A 111 0.31 -12.68 -12.66
C GLU A 111 0.28 -11.42 -11.76
N PRO A 112 -0.81 -11.17 -11.01
CA PRO A 112 -0.85 -10.12 -10.01
C PRO A 112 0.30 -10.26 -9.00
N TRP A 113 1.06 -9.19 -8.74
CA TRP A 113 2.26 -9.26 -7.90
C TRP A 113 2.04 -8.89 -6.42
N SER A 114 0.78 -8.76 -6.00
CA SER A 114 0.44 -8.41 -4.61
C SER A 114 0.93 -9.47 -3.61
N ALA A 115 0.76 -10.76 -3.92
CA ALA A 115 1.27 -11.87 -3.12
C ALA A 115 2.82 -11.90 -3.08
N ILE A 116 3.49 -11.62 -4.20
CA ILE A 116 4.95 -11.48 -4.23
C ILE A 116 5.41 -10.37 -3.28
N TYR A 117 4.73 -9.24 -3.28
CA TYR A 117 5.09 -8.12 -2.42
C TYR A 117 4.93 -8.45 -0.92
N VAL A 118 3.80 -9.02 -0.51
CA VAL A 118 3.58 -9.36 0.92
C VAL A 118 4.46 -10.53 1.38
N THR A 119 4.70 -11.53 0.55
CA THR A 119 5.63 -12.63 0.91
C THR A 119 7.08 -12.14 0.95
N TRP A 120 7.44 -11.14 0.14
CA TRP A 120 8.73 -10.47 0.27
C TRP A 120 8.86 -9.66 1.56
N LEU A 121 7.81 -8.96 1.98
CA LEU A 121 7.79 -8.29 3.29
C LEU A 121 8.00 -9.28 4.44
N LEU A 122 7.42 -10.47 4.33
CA LEU A 122 7.42 -11.54 5.34
C LEU A 122 8.52 -12.59 5.14
N ARG A 123 9.57 -12.26 4.39
CA ARG A 123 10.64 -13.21 4.04
C ARG A 123 11.42 -13.76 5.24
N GLU A 124 11.47 -13.00 6.33
CA GLU A 124 12.12 -13.39 7.60
C GLU A 124 11.13 -14.08 8.56
N ASN A 125 9.88 -14.30 8.14
CA ASN A 125 8.76 -14.73 8.98
C ASN A 125 8.30 -16.17 8.70
N GLY A 126 9.11 -16.94 7.96
CA GLY A 126 8.79 -18.33 7.62
C GLY A 126 7.63 -18.50 6.64
N VAL A 127 7.15 -17.41 6.03
CA VAL A 127 6.10 -17.45 5.00
C VAL A 127 6.72 -17.90 3.68
N GLN A 128 6.13 -18.90 3.04
CA GLN A 128 6.63 -19.39 1.76
C GLN A 128 6.43 -18.32 0.68
N ARG A 129 7.46 -18.13 -0.15
CA ARG A 129 7.37 -17.25 -1.31
C ARG A 129 6.35 -17.83 -2.31
N THR A 130 5.33 -17.03 -2.64
CA THR A 130 4.36 -17.35 -3.68
C THR A 130 3.84 -16.10 -4.38
N ALA A 131 3.49 -16.24 -5.66
CA ALA A 131 2.79 -15.21 -6.44
C ALA A 131 1.26 -15.35 -6.39
N ASP A 132 0.76 -16.44 -5.81
CA ASP A 132 -0.66 -16.77 -5.79
C ASP A 132 -1.27 -16.49 -4.39
N PRO A 133 -2.21 -15.53 -4.28
CA PRO A 133 -2.93 -15.27 -3.03
C PRO A 133 -3.69 -16.49 -2.49
N VAL A 134 -4.18 -17.39 -3.36
CA VAL A 134 -4.91 -18.60 -2.93
C VAL A 134 -3.97 -19.54 -2.19
N THR A 135 -2.79 -19.79 -2.76
CA THR A 135 -1.74 -20.58 -2.10
C THR A 135 -1.36 -20.00 -0.73
N LEU A 136 -1.12 -18.68 -0.65
CA LEU A 136 -0.77 -18.02 0.61
C LEU A 136 -1.87 -18.15 1.67
N TYR A 137 -3.13 -17.97 1.26
CA TYR A 137 -4.29 -18.13 2.15
C TYR A 137 -4.42 -19.57 2.64
N ALA A 138 -4.26 -20.56 1.75
CA ALA A 138 -4.34 -21.97 2.09
C ALA A 138 -3.27 -22.40 3.09
N GLU A 139 -2.05 -21.86 3.00
CA GLU A 139 -0.99 -22.10 3.99
C GLU A 139 -1.39 -21.59 5.38
N LEU A 140 -1.83 -20.34 5.47
CA LEU A 140 -2.28 -19.76 6.74
C LEU A 140 -3.50 -20.49 7.30
N GLN A 141 -4.42 -20.91 6.43
CA GLN A 141 -5.60 -21.69 6.81
C GLN A 141 -5.21 -23.06 7.36
N ARG A 142 -4.26 -23.76 6.71
CA ARG A 142 -3.73 -25.05 7.17
C ARG A 142 -3.13 -24.96 8.57
N ASP A 143 -2.52 -23.82 8.90
CA ASP A 143 -1.93 -23.56 10.22
C ASP A 143 -2.93 -22.98 11.23
N GLY A 144 -4.22 -22.82 10.86
CA GLY A 144 -5.27 -22.29 11.74
C GLY A 144 -5.16 -20.77 11.98
N ARG A 145 -4.53 -20.05 11.06
CA ARG A 145 -4.16 -18.62 11.21
C ARG A 145 -4.94 -17.72 10.26
N VAL A 146 -6.23 -18.03 10.07
CA VAL A 146 -7.18 -17.20 9.31
C VAL A 146 -8.36 -16.81 10.19
N GLY A 147 -8.91 -15.63 9.97
CA GLY A 147 -10.01 -15.06 10.76
C GLY A 147 -10.70 -13.87 10.10
N SER A 148 -11.51 -13.16 10.88
CA SER A 148 -12.35 -12.04 10.44
C SER A 148 -11.90 -10.68 10.94
N ASP A 149 -10.98 -10.64 11.89
CA ASP A 149 -10.66 -9.42 12.61
C ASP A 149 -9.40 -8.77 12.03
N PRO A 150 -9.46 -7.49 11.64
CA PRO A 150 -8.28 -6.76 11.21
C PRO A 150 -7.40 -6.39 12.41
N GLU A 151 -6.10 -6.59 12.27
CA GLU A 151 -5.08 -6.08 13.20
C GLU A 151 -3.82 -5.66 12.44
N PRO A 152 -3.02 -4.71 12.97
CA PRO A 152 -1.72 -4.39 12.38
C PRO A 152 -0.85 -5.66 12.24
N GLY A 153 -0.31 -5.88 11.04
CA GLY A 153 0.43 -7.11 10.72
C GLY A 153 -0.42 -8.23 10.13
N ALA A 154 -1.76 -8.17 10.20
CA ALA A 154 -2.58 -9.11 9.46
C ALA A 154 -2.44 -8.90 7.95
N LEU A 155 -2.60 -9.97 7.17
CA LEU A 155 -2.83 -9.90 5.74
C LEU A 155 -4.33 -9.77 5.48
N VAL A 156 -4.75 -8.79 4.69
CA VAL A 156 -6.11 -8.71 4.18
C VAL A 156 -6.19 -9.43 2.84
N PHE A 157 -7.12 -10.37 2.72
CA PHE A 157 -7.39 -11.10 1.49
C PHE A 157 -8.73 -10.66 0.90
N TYR A 158 -8.71 -10.31 -0.38
CA TYR A 158 -9.89 -9.92 -1.15
C TYR A 158 -10.32 -11.08 -2.01
N SER A 159 -11.57 -11.50 -1.87
CA SER A 159 -12.14 -12.60 -2.64
C SER A 159 -13.40 -12.19 -3.37
N ARG A 160 -13.61 -12.80 -4.55
CA ARG A 160 -14.85 -12.70 -5.32
C ARG A 160 -15.62 -14.02 -5.21
N GLY A 161 -16.84 -13.96 -4.70
CA GLY A 161 -17.69 -15.14 -4.53
C GLY A 161 -17.35 -15.94 -3.27
N GLU A 162 -16.24 -16.68 -3.27
CA GLU A 162 -15.86 -17.58 -2.17
C GLU A 162 -14.67 -17.04 -1.37
N VAL A 163 -14.78 -16.98 -0.04
CA VAL A 163 -13.74 -16.42 0.85
C VAL A 163 -12.37 -17.07 0.66
N ASN A 164 -12.32 -18.38 0.42
CA ASN A 164 -11.10 -19.17 0.23
C ASN A 164 -10.50 -19.10 -1.19
N ARG A 165 -11.02 -18.23 -2.07
CA ARG A 165 -10.45 -17.96 -3.41
C ARG A 165 -10.05 -16.49 -3.57
N PRO A 166 -9.10 -16.00 -2.77
CA PRO A 166 -8.67 -14.61 -2.88
C PRO A 166 -7.95 -14.33 -4.19
N HIS A 167 -8.24 -13.18 -4.79
CA HIS A 167 -7.57 -12.66 -5.99
C HIS A 167 -6.55 -11.56 -5.66
N HIS A 168 -6.56 -11.04 -4.44
CA HIS A 168 -5.62 -10.01 -4.00
C HIS A 168 -5.30 -10.13 -2.51
N VAL A 169 -4.12 -9.62 -2.13
CA VAL A 169 -3.67 -9.60 -0.74
C VAL A 169 -2.91 -8.30 -0.43
N GLY A 170 -3.12 -7.77 0.76
CA GLY A 170 -2.45 -6.58 1.29
C GLY A 170 -1.98 -6.78 2.72
N LEU A 171 -1.10 -5.90 3.21
CA LEU A 171 -0.73 -5.87 4.63
C LEU A 171 -1.55 -4.79 5.35
N VAL A 172 -2.22 -5.16 6.45
CA VAL A 172 -2.85 -4.20 7.36
C VAL A 172 -1.75 -3.51 8.17
N THR A 173 -1.63 -2.19 8.03
CA THR A 173 -0.62 -1.40 8.74
C THR A 173 -1.12 -0.73 10.01
N SER A 174 -2.43 -0.47 10.08
CA SER A 174 -3.08 0.08 11.26
C SER A 174 -4.58 -0.19 11.22
N VAL A 175 -5.26 -0.05 12.36
CA VAL A 175 -6.72 -0.07 12.42
C VAL A 175 -7.19 1.19 13.14
N THR A 176 -7.93 2.04 12.44
CA THR A 176 -8.43 3.30 12.99
C THR A 176 -9.95 3.25 13.05
N ARG A 177 -10.52 3.30 14.26
CA ARG A 177 -11.98 3.23 14.48
C ARG A 177 -12.62 2.00 13.80
N GLY A 178 -11.97 0.85 13.90
CA GLY A 178 -12.43 -0.40 13.27
C GLY A 178 -12.19 -0.49 11.76
N VAL A 179 -11.60 0.52 11.12
CA VAL A 179 -11.27 0.49 9.69
C VAL A 179 -9.79 0.17 9.50
N PRO A 180 -9.45 -0.96 8.82
CA PRO A 180 -8.06 -1.27 8.52
C PRO A 180 -7.50 -0.34 7.44
N GLN A 181 -6.29 0.15 7.66
CA GLN A 181 -5.48 0.85 6.69
C GLN A 181 -4.41 -0.11 6.19
N THR A 182 -4.14 -0.10 4.90
CA THR A 182 -3.33 -1.15 4.26
C THR A 182 -2.22 -0.59 3.39
N VAL A 183 -1.21 -1.42 3.16
CA VAL A 183 -0.20 -1.24 2.11
C VAL A 183 -0.24 -2.46 1.20
N GLU A 184 -0.45 -2.23 -0.08
CA GLU A 184 -0.77 -3.30 -1.03
C GLU A 184 0.04 -3.13 -2.32
N GLY A 185 0.46 -4.24 -2.92
CA GLY A 185 1.11 -4.25 -4.23
C GLY A 185 0.11 -4.20 -5.38
N ASP A 186 0.62 -4.12 -6.60
CA ASP A 186 -0.13 -4.29 -7.84
C ASP A 186 -1.32 -3.33 -8.04
N HIS A 187 -1.15 -2.07 -7.63
CA HIS A 187 -2.23 -1.08 -7.71
C HIS A 187 -1.84 0.28 -8.30
N PRO A 188 -2.82 1.03 -8.85
CA PRO A 188 -4.21 0.62 -9.16
C PRO A 188 -4.31 -0.21 -10.46
N PHE A 189 -5.34 -1.06 -10.59
CA PHE A 189 -5.53 -1.92 -11.76
C PHE A 189 -5.88 -1.21 -13.07
N SER A 190 -6.26 0.08 -12.99
CA SER A 190 -6.50 0.93 -14.16
C SER A 190 -5.21 1.34 -14.88
N LEU A 191 -4.05 1.19 -14.25
CA LEU A 191 -2.77 1.44 -14.89
C LEU A 191 -2.28 0.18 -15.63
N PRO A 192 -1.52 0.35 -16.73
CA PRO A 192 -0.76 -0.72 -17.35
C PRO A 192 0.07 -1.45 -16.29
N TYR A 193 0.18 -2.77 -16.44
CA TYR A 193 0.85 -3.63 -15.48
C TYR A 193 2.24 -3.14 -15.02
N PRO A 194 3.14 -2.66 -15.92
CA PRO A 194 4.46 -2.15 -15.52
C PRO A 194 4.43 -0.84 -14.73
N GLU A 195 3.32 -0.11 -14.77
CA GLU A 195 3.15 1.20 -14.12
C GLU A 195 2.51 1.09 -12.74
N ARG A 196 1.98 -0.08 -12.38
CA ARG A 196 1.41 -0.36 -11.07
C ARG A 196 2.48 -0.29 -9.99
N PHE A 197 2.06 0.06 -8.78
CA PHE A 197 2.95 0.36 -7.67
C PHE A 197 2.34 -0.05 -6.33
N VAL A 198 3.17 0.02 -5.28
CA VAL A 198 2.75 -0.23 -3.90
C VAL A 198 1.97 0.96 -3.41
N ARG A 199 0.72 0.77 -2.96
CA ARG A 199 -0.15 1.87 -2.55
C ARG A 199 -0.58 1.74 -1.10
N ARG A 200 -0.70 2.89 -0.43
CA ARG A 200 -1.36 3.03 0.86
C ARG A 200 -2.85 3.26 0.67
N TYR A 201 -3.67 2.58 1.46
CA TYR A 201 -5.11 2.79 1.50
C TYR A 201 -5.57 3.11 2.92
N ALA A 202 -6.46 4.10 3.04
CA ALA A 202 -7.06 4.48 4.33
C ALA A 202 -8.22 3.57 4.75
N ARG A 203 -8.61 2.63 3.88
CA ARG A 203 -9.65 1.61 4.02
C ARG A 203 -9.41 0.53 2.97
N PRO A 204 -9.94 -0.70 3.11
CA PRO A 204 -9.82 -1.72 2.06
C PRO A 204 -10.24 -1.17 0.69
N TRP A 205 -9.47 -1.48 -0.34
CA TRP A 205 -9.60 -0.79 -1.63
C TRP A 205 -10.84 -1.23 -2.44
N GLU A 206 -11.29 -2.47 -2.27
CA GLU A 206 -12.48 -3.03 -2.92
C GLU A 206 -13.62 -3.17 -1.91
N GLU A 207 -14.58 -2.24 -1.95
CA GLU A 207 -15.69 -2.18 -0.97
C GLU A 207 -16.66 -3.38 -1.05
N GLN A 208 -16.72 -4.07 -2.20
CA GLN A 208 -17.64 -5.18 -2.45
C GLN A 208 -16.99 -6.56 -2.30
N ALA A 209 -15.70 -6.61 -1.99
CA ALA A 209 -15.01 -7.88 -1.80
C ALA A 209 -15.45 -8.54 -0.49
N LEU A 210 -15.49 -9.87 -0.48
CA LEU A 210 -15.47 -10.60 0.77
C LEU A 210 -14.06 -10.50 1.34
N LEU A 211 -13.96 -10.02 2.57
CA LEU A 211 -12.69 -9.87 3.26
C LEU A 211 -12.48 -11.02 4.24
N SER A 212 -11.27 -11.54 4.24
CA SER A 212 -10.75 -12.41 5.30
C SER A 212 -9.36 -11.94 5.68
N TYR A 213 -8.91 -12.33 6.88
CA TYR A 213 -7.61 -11.95 7.40
C TYR A 213 -6.79 -13.20 7.67
N GLY A 214 -5.50 -13.13 7.32
CA GLY A 214 -4.51 -14.12 7.72
C GLY A 214 -3.49 -13.52 8.66
N TYR A 215 -2.97 -14.31 9.59
CA TYR A 215 -2.10 -13.84 10.67
C TYR A 215 -0.71 -14.46 10.53
N PRO A 216 0.28 -13.78 9.92
CA PRO A 216 1.68 -14.24 9.88
C PRO A 216 2.33 -14.29 11.26
N ALA A 217 3.41 -15.07 11.43
CA ALA A 217 4.15 -15.13 12.69
C ALA A 217 5.26 -14.09 12.64
N TYR A 218 5.37 -13.28 13.68
CA TYR A 218 6.42 -12.29 13.84
C TYR A 218 7.43 -12.77 14.87
N ALA A 219 8.71 -12.43 14.64
CA ALA A 219 9.83 -12.76 15.52
C ALA A 219 9.83 -11.90 16.79
#